data_AF-A0A6P5IKN6-F1
#
_entry.id   AF-A0A6P5IKN6-F1
#
_cell.length_a   1.000
_cell.length_b   1.000
_cell.length_c   1.000
_cell.angle_alpha   90.00
_cell.angle_beta   90.00
_cell.angle_gamma   90.00
#
_symmetry.space_group_name_H-M   'P 1'
#
loop_
_entity.id
_entity.type
_entity.pdbx_description
1 polymer ?
#
loop_
_entity_poly.entity_id
_entity_poly.type
_entity_poly.pdbx_seq_one_letter_code
_entity_poly.pdbx_strand_id
1 'polypeptide(L)'
;MALVPPKKRRGPGRGEEAGAGGAAAPSPAPLRFPGVTIYLAERHMGRSRRAFLTGLARAKGFRVDQTYSPEVTHVVMEGNTAVESSGWLDRVLGDSGSLERPLMLNISWFTESMAQGKPVPVEGRHCLRVPLPTRSQVDPGSLPAYACQRHTPLNHHNLCFTEALETLAEAAGFEGSQGRLISFRRAASVLRALPGPITNVSQLRGLPCFGDHSSRIVQELLEHGISSEVERVKQSERYQTMKLFTQIFGVGVKTADKWYREGLRTLEDLQGQTRKLNRQQEAGIRHFEDLSSSVWRHEADAIQRVVEEAVWQVLPGASVTLTGGFRRGKLQGHDVDFLITHPVEGQEAGLIPKVMGLLESQHFERELRRFSRAEKQMLLNSHGLYHPEKKESLPAASEEDIFTHLGLEYIAPEQRNA
;
A
#
# COMPACT_ATOMS: atom_id res chain seq x y z
N MET A 1 -49.70 24.30 28.46
CA MET A 1 -50.11 23.39 29.55
C MET A 1 -51.63 23.26 29.53
N ALA A 2 -52.12 22.07 29.21
CA ALA A 2 -53.47 21.51 29.48
C ALA A 2 -53.68 20.37 28.45
N LEU A 3 -53.44 19.11 28.83
CA LEU A 3 -54.40 18.11 29.32
C LEU A 3 -54.83 17.13 28.19
N VAL A 4 -54.38 15.88 28.33
CA VAL A 4 -54.74 14.68 27.54
C VAL A 4 -56.08 14.14 28.06
N PRO A 5 -57.02 13.63 27.21
CA PRO A 5 -57.32 12.19 27.18
C PRO A 5 -57.98 11.67 25.85
N PRO A 6 -58.38 10.39 25.70
CA PRO A 6 -57.73 9.13 26.04
C PRO A 6 -57.71 8.11 24.87
N LYS A 7 -56.96 7.01 25.04
CA LYS A 7 -57.04 5.78 24.22
C LYS A 7 -58.46 5.19 24.21
N LYS A 8 -58.99 4.84 23.02
CA LYS A 8 -60.06 3.84 22.85
C LYS A 8 -59.50 2.59 22.16
N ARG A 9 -59.60 1.46 22.86
CA ARG A 9 -59.49 0.09 22.32
C ARG A 9 -60.89 -0.43 21.99
N ARG A 10 -61.11 -0.88 20.76
CA ARG A 10 -62.10 -1.87 20.28
C ARG A 10 -61.47 -2.42 18.98
N GLY A 11 -61.15 -3.70 18.80
CA GLY A 11 -61.93 -4.92 18.95
C GLY A 11 -61.97 -5.56 17.54
N PRO A 12 -61.63 -6.84 17.34
CA PRO A 12 -61.43 -7.39 15.99
C PRO A 12 -62.78 -7.73 15.36
N GLY A 13 -63.13 -7.07 14.25
CA GLY A 13 -64.27 -7.42 13.40
C GLY A 13 -63.77 -8.03 12.10
N ARG A 14 -64.15 -9.28 11.85
CA ARG A 14 -63.89 -10.06 10.63
C ARG A 14 -64.91 -9.71 9.54
N GLY A 15 -64.49 -9.89 8.29
CA GLY A 15 -65.27 -9.86 7.05
C GLY A 15 -64.64 -8.87 6.06
N GLU A 16 -64.26 -9.19 4.84
CA GLU A 16 -64.54 -10.33 3.96
C GLU A 16 -63.38 -10.47 2.95
N GLU A 17 -63.31 -11.66 2.37
CA GLU A 17 -62.33 -12.12 1.39
C GLU A 17 -62.34 -11.29 0.09
N ALA A 18 -61.15 -10.91 -0.37
CA ALA A 18 -60.93 -10.57 -1.77
C ALA A 18 -59.57 -11.11 -2.22
N GLY A 19 -59.61 -12.09 -3.12
CA GLY A 19 -58.62 -12.28 -4.17
C GLY A 19 -57.27 -12.85 -3.75
N ALA A 20 -57.14 -14.17 -3.92
CA ALA A 20 -55.86 -14.85 -4.06
C ALA A 20 -55.05 -14.27 -5.23
N GLY A 21 -54.18 -13.31 -4.95
CA GLY A 21 -53.03 -12.95 -5.76
C GLY A 21 -51.79 -13.41 -5.03
N GLY A 22 -51.29 -14.61 -5.35
CA GLY A 22 -50.03 -15.10 -4.84
C GLY A 22 -48.89 -14.19 -5.30
N ALA A 23 -48.58 -13.17 -4.49
CA ALA A 23 -47.34 -12.44 -4.61
C ALA A 23 -46.22 -13.41 -4.24
N ALA A 24 -45.59 -13.98 -5.26
CA ALA A 24 -44.35 -14.70 -5.12
C ALA A 24 -43.42 -13.89 -4.20
N ALA A 25 -42.92 -14.53 -3.15
CA ALA A 25 -41.87 -13.96 -2.31
C ALA A 25 -40.79 -13.36 -3.24
N PRO A 26 -40.30 -12.13 -2.98
CA PRO A 26 -39.31 -11.52 -3.84
C PRO A 26 -38.15 -12.50 -3.97
N SER A 27 -37.91 -12.96 -5.19
CA SER A 27 -36.77 -13.84 -5.50
C SER A 27 -35.54 -13.24 -4.83
N PRO A 28 -34.81 -13.99 -4.00
CA PRO A 28 -33.66 -13.46 -3.29
C PRO A 28 -32.71 -12.84 -4.33
N ALA A 29 -32.36 -11.58 -4.10
CA ALA A 29 -31.40 -10.89 -4.96
C ALA A 29 -30.18 -11.82 -5.17
N PRO A 30 -29.67 -11.96 -6.41
CA PRO A 30 -28.57 -12.86 -6.68
C PRO A 30 -27.41 -12.52 -5.75
N LEU A 31 -26.84 -13.55 -5.11
CA LEU A 31 -25.72 -13.41 -4.19
C LEU A 31 -24.56 -12.73 -4.91
N ARG A 32 -24.23 -11.50 -4.51
CA ARG A 32 -23.19 -10.69 -5.16
C ARG A 32 -21.79 -11.03 -4.67
N PHE A 33 -21.69 -11.67 -3.49
CA PHE A 33 -20.43 -11.88 -2.78
C PHE A 33 -20.29 -13.33 -2.27
N PRO A 34 -20.03 -14.31 -3.15
CA PRO A 34 -19.98 -15.73 -2.75
C PRO A 34 -18.85 -16.07 -1.77
N GLY A 35 -17.79 -15.27 -1.71
CA GLY A 35 -16.69 -15.43 -0.74
C GLY A 35 -16.98 -14.89 0.66
N VAL A 36 -18.16 -14.29 0.90
CA VAL A 36 -18.51 -13.65 2.18
C VAL A 36 -19.84 -14.19 2.69
N THR A 37 -19.76 -15.06 3.71
CA THR A 37 -20.91 -15.57 4.46
C THR A 37 -20.87 -14.97 5.87
N ILE A 38 -21.86 -14.15 6.19
CA ILE A 38 -21.95 -13.42 7.46
C ILE A 38 -22.80 -14.20 8.45
N TYR A 39 -22.34 -14.32 9.68
CA TYR A 39 -23.13 -14.70 10.84
C TYR A 39 -23.14 -13.55 11.86
N LEU A 40 -24.33 -13.11 12.27
CA LEU A 40 -24.52 -12.06 13.27
C LEU A 40 -24.76 -12.70 14.64
N ALA A 41 -23.83 -12.55 15.59
CA ALA A 41 -23.98 -13.15 16.91
C ALA A 41 -24.89 -12.29 17.81
N GLU A 42 -25.96 -12.89 18.35
CA GLU A 42 -27.04 -12.16 19.05
C GLU A 42 -26.70 -11.63 20.45
N ARG A 43 -25.56 -12.00 21.04
CA ARG A 43 -25.31 -11.95 22.50
C ARG A 43 -25.62 -10.58 23.15
N HIS A 44 -25.24 -9.47 22.51
CA HIS A 44 -25.58 -8.10 22.97
C HIS A 44 -26.39 -7.31 21.93
N MET A 45 -26.58 -7.85 20.73
CA MET A 45 -27.29 -7.22 19.62
C MET A 45 -28.82 -7.31 19.82
N GLY A 46 -29.33 -8.46 20.29
CA GLY A 46 -30.77 -8.72 20.43
C GLY A 46 -31.49 -9.06 19.12
N ARG A 47 -32.60 -9.81 19.21
CA ARG A 47 -33.30 -10.41 18.04
C ARG A 47 -33.78 -9.38 17.02
N SER A 48 -34.39 -8.29 17.48
CA SER A 48 -34.93 -7.25 16.59
C SER A 48 -33.82 -6.56 15.77
N ARG A 49 -32.69 -6.24 16.43
CA ARG A 49 -31.52 -5.63 15.80
C ARG A 49 -30.88 -6.58 14.80
N ARG A 50 -30.73 -7.86 15.15
CA ARG A 50 -30.21 -8.88 14.22
C ARG A 50 -31.10 -9.02 12.98
N ALA A 51 -32.42 -9.08 13.16
CA ALA A 51 -33.36 -9.19 12.04
C ALA A 51 -33.23 -7.99 11.09
N PHE A 52 -33.13 -6.77 11.65
CA PHE A 52 -32.90 -5.55 10.88
C PHE A 52 -31.59 -5.60 10.08
N LEU A 53 -30.46 -5.92 10.73
CA LEU A 53 -29.15 -6.01 10.08
C LEU A 53 -29.12 -7.11 9.02
N THR A 54 -29.75 -8.25 9.28
CA THR A 54 -29.88 -9.34 8.32
C THR A 54 -30.64 -8.89 7.06
N GLY A 55 -31.76 -8.18 7.24
CA GLY A 55 -32.52 -7.60 6.13
C GLY A 55 -31.67 -6.61 5.31
N LEU A 56 -30.94 -5.74 6.00
CA LEU A 56 -30.06 -4.74 5.37
C LEU A 56 -28.98 -5.39 4.50
N ALA A 57 -28.26 -6.39 5.03
CA ALA A 57 -27.20 -7.09 4.31
C ALA A 57 -27.72 -7.89 3.11
N ARG A 58 -28.85 -8.59 3.27
CA ARG A 58 -29.48 -9.34 2.17
C ARG A 58 -29.95 -8.42 1.05
N ALA A 59 -30.53 -7.26 1.38
CA ALA A 59 -30.91 -6.25 0.39
C ALA A 59 -29.70 -5.71 -0.40
N LYS A 60 -28.50 -5.73 0.19
CA LYS A 60 -27.23 -5.35 -0.46
C LYS A 60 -26.51 -6.52 -1.16
N GLY A 61 -27.10 -7.72 -1.18
CA GLY A 61 -26.58 -8.89 -1.90
C GLY A 61 -25.58 -9.75 -1.12
N PHE A 62 -25.47 -9.58 0.21
CA PHE A 62 -24.64 -10.42 1.07
C PHE A 62 -25.39 -11.68 1.51
N ARG A 63 -24.65 -12.79 1.65
CA ARG A 63 -25.16 -13.98 2.33
C ARG A 63 -25.09 -13.79 3.84
N VAL A 64 -26.22 -14.00 4.53
CA VAL A 64 -26.29 -13.97 5.99
C VAL A 64 -26.99 -15.24 6.47
N ASP A 65 -26.26 -16.07 7.20
CA ASP A 65 -26.76 -17.33 7.74
C ASP A 65 -27.43 -17.13 9.11
N GLN A 66 -28.58 -17.77 9.31
CA GLN A 66 -29.36 -17.68 10.56
C GLN A 66 -28.80 -18.58 11.67
N THR A 67 -28.03 -19.59 11.31
CA THR A 67 -27.33 -20.50 12.20
C THR A 67 -25.87 -20.49 11.82
N TYR A 68 -24.97 -20.64 12.80
CA TYR A 68 -23.57 -20.79 12.49
C TYR A 68 -23.36 -22.10 11.71
N SER A 69 -22.53 -22.05 10.67
CA SER A 69 -22.16 -23.19 9.83
C SER A 69 -20.67 -23.11 9.47
N PRO A 70 -20.02 -24.22 9.07
CA PRO A 70 -18.64 -24.20 8.59
C PRO A 70 -18.41 -23.31 7.35
N GLU A 71 -19.47 -22.92 6.63
CA GLU A 71 -19.39 -22.02 5.48
C GLU A 71 -19.32 -20.53 5.87
N VAL A 72 -19.50 -20.21 7.15
CA VAL A 72 -19.41 -18.85 7.67
C VAL A 72 -17.97 -18.38 7.61
N THR A 73 -17.72 -17.29 6.87
CA THR A 73 -16.39 -16.68 6.76
C THR A 73 -16.24 -15.46 7.67
N HIS A 74 -17.35 -14.81 8.05
CA HIS A 74 -17.35 -13.58 8.87
C HIS A 74 -18.37 -13.69 10.00
N VAL A 75 -17.91 -13.62 11.24
CA VAL A 75 -18.77 -13.52 12.43
C VAL A 75 -18.72 -12.08 12.93
N VAL A 76 -19.86 -11.39 12.91
CA VAL A 76 -19.98 -9.99 13.35
C VAL A 76 -20.68 -9.92 14.70
N MET A 77 -20.11 -9.15 15.62
CA MET A 77 -20.68 -8.92 16.94
C MET A 77 -20.71 -7.43 17.29
N GLU A 78 -21.67 -7.03 18.11
CA GLU A 78 -21.91 -5.64 18.51
C GLU A 78 -21.71 -5.53 20.03
N GLY A 79 -20.86 -4.62 20.49
CA GLY A 79 -20.63 -4.37 21.92
C GLY A 79 -19.86 -5.45 22.69
N ASN A 80 -19.30 -6.45 22.00
CA ASN A 80 -18.52 -7.52 22.62
C ASN A 80 -17.06 -7.16 22.82
N THR A 81 -16.50 -7.59 23.95
CA THR A 81 -15.05 -7.57 24.18
C THR A 81 -14.35 -8.72 23.45
N ALA A 82 -13.05 -8.58 23.24
CA ALA A 82 -12.15 -9.63 22.74
C ALA A 82 -12.29 -10.96 23.50
N VAL A 83 -12.34 -10.93 24.84
CA VAL A 83 -12.41 -12.15 25.63
C VAL A 83 -13.73 -12.90 25.40
N GLU A 84 -14.84 -12.17 25.28
CA GLU A 84 -16.16 -12.74 25.03
C GLU A 84 -16.32 -13.32 23.63
N SER A 85 -15.65 -12.72 22.62
CA SER A 85 -15.66 -13.20 21.25
C SER A 85 -14.97 -14.56 21.14
N SER A 86 -13.84 -14.72 21.83
CA SER A 86 -13.09 -15.97 21.88
C SER A 86 -13.84 -17.10 22.55
N GLY A 87 -14.38 -16.86 23.74
CA GLY A 87 -15.13 -17.89 24.47
C GLY A 87 -16.42 -18.30 23.76
N TRP A 88 -16.95 -17.47 22.85
CA TRP A 88 -18.01 -17.88 21.95
C TRP A 88 -17.51 -18.80 20.84
N LEU A 89 -16.39 -18.44 20.18
CA LEU A 89 -15.80 -19.23 19.10
C LEU A 89 -15.43 -20.65 19.56
N ASP A 90 -14.82 -20.78 20.73
CA ASP A 90 -14.40 -22.08 21.27
C ASP A 90 -15.60 -22.98 21.61
N ARG A 91 -16.71 -22.40 22.07
CA ARG A 91 -17.97 -23.14 22.33
C ARG A 91 -18.65 -23.60 21.05
N VAL A 92 -18.46 -22.89 19.95
CA VAL A 92 -19.14 -23.16 18.68
C VAL A 92 -18.34 -24.11 17.78
N LEU A 93 -17.00 -24.00 17.78
CA LEU A 93 -16.12 -24.85 16.96
C LEU A 93 -15.71 -26.17 17.66
N GLY A 94 -15.78 -26.24 18.99
CA GLY A 94 -15.24 -27.38 19.74
C GLY A 94 -13.71 -27.54 19.56
N ASP A 95 -13.14 -28.61 20.11
CA ASP A 95 -11.69 -28.86 20.12
C ASP A 95 -11.15 -29.41 18.77
N SER A 96 -11.88 -29.21 17.67
CA SER A 96 -11.57 -29.78 16.36
C SER A 96 -10.62 -28.87 15.59
N GLY A 97 -9.32 -29.21 15.62
CA GLY A 97 -8.22 -28.46 15.05
C GLY A 97 -8.06 -28.48 13.51
N SER A 98 -9.14 -28.56 12.73
CA SER A 98 -9.05 -28.72 11.27
C SER A 98 -10.01 -27.86 10.42
N LEU A 99 -10.75 -26.92 11.00
CA LEU A 99 -11.61 -26.00 10.25
C LEU A 99 -10.97 -24.62 10.10
N GLU A 100 -11.03 -24.04 8.90
CA GLU A 100 -10.72 -22.62 8.68
C GLU A 100 -11.60 -21.77 9.61
N ARG A 101 -10.97 -20.99 10.48
CA ARG A 101 -11.69 -20.18 11.47
C ARG A 101 -12.27 -18.92 10.80
N PRO A 102 -13.54 -18.55 11.09
CA PRO A 102 -14.13 -17.33 10.57
C PRO A 102 -13.44 -16.08 11.11
N LEU A 103 -13.51 -14.98 10.36
CA LEU A 103 -13.08 -13.67 10.81
C LEU A 103 -14.03 -13.14 11.89
N MET A 104 -13.49 -12.86 13.08
CA MET A 104 -14.24 -12.30 14.20
C MET A 104 -14.20 -10.78 14.16
N LEU A 105 -15.32 -10.14 13.84
CA LEU A 105 -15.40 -8.72 13.52
C LEU A 105 -16.38 -7.99 14.43
N ASN A 106 -16.08 -6.72 14.72
CA ASN A 106 -17.03 -5.84 15.39
C ASN A 106 -18.00 -5.22 14.38
N ILE A 107 -19.03 -4.55 14.89
CA ILE A 107 -20.09 -3.98 14.06
C ILE A 107 -19.60 -2.94 13.04
N SER A 108 -18.44 -2.28 13.27
CA SER A 108 -17.94 -1.22 12.38
C SER A 108 -17.69 -1.72 10.95
N TRP A 109 -17.10 -2.91 10.79
CA TRP A 109 -16.90 -3.52 9.47
C TRP A 109 -18.21 -3.75 8.74
N PHE A 110 -19.24 -4.21 9.47
CA PHE A 110 -20.55 -4.45 8.90
C PHE A 110 -21.16 -3.13 8.43
N THR A 111 -21.13 -2.09 9.26
CA THR A 111 -21.68 -0.78 8.90
C THR A 111 -20.95 -0.15 7.71
N GLU A 112 -19.62 -0.23 7.65
CA GLU A 112 -18.82 0.27 6.53
C GLU A 112 -19.12 -0.50 5.23
N SER A 113 -19.22 -1.84 5.31
CA SER A 113 -19.58 -2.69 4.17
C SER A 113 -20.99 -2.40 3.64
N MET A 114 -21.95 -2.15 4.53
CA MET A 114 -23.31 -1.79 4.12
C MET A 114 -23.38 -0.39 3.50
N ALA A 115 -22.59 0.56 4.01
CA ALA A 115 -22.50 1.92 3.46
C ALA A 115 -21.95 1.91 2.03
N GLN A 116 -20.90 1.11 1.77
CA GLN A 116 -20.31 0.98 0.43
C GLN A 116 -21.06 -0.01 -0.48
N GLY A 117 -21.99 -0.79 0.07
CA GLY A 117 -22.72 -1.82 -0.68
C GLY A 117 -21.86 -2.98 -1.18
N LYS A 118 -20.65 -3.15 -0.63
CA LYS A 118 -19.70 -4.23 -0.93
C LYS A 118 -18.85 -4.53 0.31
N PRO A 119 -18.30 -5.75 0.47
CA PRO A 119 -17.39 -6.05 1.58
C PRO A 119 -16.17 -5.11 1.53
N VAL A 120 -15.94 -4.36 2.60
CA VAL A 120 -14.71 -3.57 2.72
C VAL A 120 -13.55 -4.45 3.18
N PRO A 121 -12.29 -4.12 2.83
CA PRO A 121 -11.12 -4.79 3.38
C PRO A 121 -11.17 -4.82 4.92
N VAL A 122 -10.82 -5.96 5.50
CA VAL A 122 -10.75 -6.09 6.96
C VAL A 122 -9.48 -5.42 7.46
N GLU A 123 -9.63 -4.51 8.41
CA GLU A 123 -8.55 -3.73 9.00
C GLU A 123 -8.45 -4.02 10.49
N GLY A 124 -7.35 -3.62 11.16
CA GLY A 124 -7.16 -3.86 12.59
C GLY A 124 -8.32 -3.35 13.47
N ARG A 125 -8.88 -2.19 13.13
CA ARG A 125 -10.04 -1.59 13.82
C ARG A 125 -11.33 -2.41 13.72
N HIS A 126 -11.43 -3.30 12.72
CA HIS A 126 -12.60 -4.14 12.47
C HIS A 126 -12.60 -5.42 13.30
N CYS A 127 -11.45 -5.87 13.79
CA CYS A 127 -11.28 -7.20 14.36
C CYS A 127 -11.57 -7.24 15.88
N LEU A 128 -12.48 -8.13 16.30
CA LEU A 128 -12.67 -8.52 17.70
C LEU A 128 -11.65 -9.61 18.05
N ARG A 129 -10.39 -9.21 18.20
CA ARG A 129 -9.26 -10.11 18.39
C ARG A 129 -9.45 -11.05 19.58
N VAL A 130 -9.36 -12.36 19.34
CA VAL A 130 -8.38 -13.19 20.07
C VAL A 130 -7.58 -13.97 19.05
N PRO A 131 -6.25 -13.87 19.06
CA PRO A 131 -5.41 -14.89 18.45
C PRO A 131 -5.40 -16.11 19.39
N LEU A 132 -6.00 -17.23 18.97
CA LEU A 132 -5.73 -18.53 19.61
C LEU A 132 -4.57 -19.23 18.89
N PRO A 133 -3.79 -20.03 19.63
CA PRO A 133 -2.41 -20.37 19.32
C PRO A 133 -2.36 -21.29 18.11
N THR A 134 -1.76 -20.83 17.02
CA THR A 134 -1.25 -21.75 16.02
C THR A 134 -0.17 -22.58 16.68
N ARG A 135 -0.36 -23.89 16.64
CA ARG A 135 0.46 -24.92 17.27
C ARG A 135 1.84 -24.96 16.60
N SER A 136 2.70 -24.06 17.03
CA SER A 136 4.14 -24.20 17.17
C SER A 136 4.58 -22.98 17.97
N GLN A 137 4.54 -23.10 19.30
CA GLN A 137 5.39 -22.25 20.14
C GLN A 137 6.82 -22.58 19.78
N VAL A 138 7.31 -21.97 18.71
CA VAL A 138 8.71 -21.61 18.61
C VAL A 138 8.88 -20.69 19.81
N ASP A 139 9.54 -21.18 20.86
CA ASP A 139 9.95 -20.35 22.00
C ASP A 139 10.50 -19.04 21.42
N PRO A 140 10.01 -17.85 21.80
CA PRO A 140 10.59 -16.58 21.37
C PRO A 140 12.13 -16.57 21.50
N GLY A 141 12.68 -17.27 22.50
CA GLY A 141 14.12 -17.48 22.69
C GLY A 141 14.83 -18.37 21.66
N SER A 142 14.09 -19.00 20.74
CA SER A 142 14.62 -19.84 19.66
C SER A 142 14.66 -19.16 18.30
N LEU A 143 14.28 -17.88 18.20
CA LEU A 143 14.44 -17.11 16.97
C LEU A 143 15.92 -16.90 16.63
N PRO A 144 16.36 -17.26 15.41
CA PRO A 144 17.73 -17.00 14.98
C PRO A 144 18.05 -15.51 14.94
N ALA A 145 19.27 -15.17 15.38
CA ALA A 145 19.75 -13.79 15.37
C ALA A 145 19.82 -13.18 13.96
N TYR A 146 20.14 -13.99 12.95
CA TYR A 146 20.33 -13.53 11.58
C TYR A 146 19.03 -13.56 10.78
N ALA A 147 18.77 -12.48 10.02
CA ALA A 147 17.54 -12.32 9.24
C ALA A 147 17.38 -13.38 8.14
N CYS A 148 18.47 -13.87 7.56
CA CYS A 148 18.46 -14.91 6.54
C CYS A 148 18.04 -16.30 7.06
N GLN A 149 17.99 -16.48 8.39
CA GLN A 149 17.59 -17.73 9.03
C GLN A 149 16.13 -17.70 9.51
N ARG A 150 15.36 -16.66 9.16
CA ARG A 150 13.97 -16.49 9.58
C ARG A 150 13.06 -16.12 8.42
N HIS A 151 11.86 -16.67 8.42
CA HIS A 151 10.82 -16.28 7.48
C HIS A 151 10.20 -14.94 7.92
N THR A 152 10.28 -13.91 7.08
CA THR A 152 9.76 -12.57 7.39
C THR A 152 8.71 -12.18 6.35
N PRO A 153 7.41 -12.39 6.62
CA PRO A 153 6.34 -12.09 5.68
C PRO A 153 6.19 -10.58 5.45
N LEU A 154 5.58 -10.21 4.31
CA LEU A 154 5.28 -8.81 4.00
C LEU A 154 4.30 -8.21 5.03
N ASN A 155 3.24 -8.97 5.34
CA ASN A 155 2.27 -8.64 6.38
C ASN A 155 2.67 -9.34 7.68
N HIS A 156 2.86 -8.58 8.75
CA HIS A 156 3.26 -9.09 10.05
C HIS A 156 2.42 -8.48 11.19
N HIS A 157 2.49 -9.07 12.38
CA HIS A 157 1.54 -8.77 13.46
C HIS A 157 1.89 -7.56 14.34
N ASN A 158 3.12 -7.06 14.22
CA ASN A 158 3.77 -6.15 15.16
C ASN A 158 4.05 -4.75 14.59
N LEU A 159 3.18 -4.26 13.67
CA LEU A 159 3.42 -3.03 12.90
C LEU A 159 3.71 -1.80 13.77
N CYS A 160 2.91 -1.55 14.82
CA CYS A 160 3.10 -0.40 15.70
C CYS A 160 4.50 -0.36 16.35
N PHE A 161 5.02 -1.52 16.76
CA PHE A 161 6.34 -1.64 17.36
C PHE A 161 7.45 -1.46 16.33
N THR A 162 7.29 -2.05 15.14
CA THR A 162 8.31 -1.96 14.09
C THR A 162 8.42 -0.55 13.54
N GLU A 163 7.30 0.16 13.34
CA GLU A 163 7.29 1.55 12.86
C GLU A 163 7.95 2.49 13.88
N ALA A 164 7.70 2.28 15.18
CA ALA A 164 8.35 3.03 16.24
C ALA A 164 9.87 2.82 16.24
N LEU A 165 10.32 1.57 16.19
CA LEU A 165 11.75 1.24 16.14
C LEU A 165 12.41 1.75 14.85
N GLU A 166 11.71 1.69 13.71
CA GLU A 166 12.20 2.21 12.43
C GLU A 166 12.31 3.73 12.42
N THR A 167 11.37 4.43 13.06
CA THR A 167 11.45 5.88 13.29
C THR A 167 12.71 6.24 14.07
N LEU A 168 12.99 5.52 15.17
CA LEU A 168 14.22 5.73 15.95
C LEU A 168 15.48 5.34 15.19
N ALA A 169 15.41 4.31 14.34
CA ALA A 169 16.53 3.91 13.48
C ALA A 169 16.87 4.98 12.45
N GLU A 170 15.84 5.55 11.82
CA GLU A 170 15.97 6.64 10.85
C GLU A 170 16.57 7.88 11.52
N ALA A 171 16.04 8.30 12.67
CA ALA A 171 16.58 9.42 13.44
C ALA A 171 18.04 9.19 13.86
N ALA A 172 18.38 7.98 14.33
CA ALA A 172 19.77 7.63 14.63
C ALA A 172 20.68 7.75 13.39
N GLY A 173 20.17 7.40 12.20
CA GLY A 173 20.86 7.61 10.93
C GLY A 173 21.14 9.08 10.63
N PHE A 174 20.15 9.95 10.85
CA PHE A 174 20.31 11.40 10.67
C PHE A 174 21.33 12.02 11.62
N GLU A 175 21.47 11.46 12.83
CA GLU A 175 22.48 11.86 13.80
C GLU A 175 23.85 11.19 13.60
N GLY A 176 24.02 10.41 12.52
CA GLY A 176 25.27 9.70 12.21
C GLY A 176 25.55 8.50 13.12
N SER A 177 24.60 8.10 13.98
CA SER A 177 24.75 6.98 14.91
C SER A 177 24.43 5.64 14.24
N GLN A 178 25.35 5.15 13.42
CA GLN A 178 25.20 3.90 12.66
C GLN A 178 24.93 2.68 13.54
N GLY A 179 25.59 2.59 14.71
CA GLY A 179 25.37 1.50 15.66
C GLY A 179 23.93 1.43 16.15
N ARG A 180 23.35 2.58 16.54
CA ARG A 180 21.95 2.67 17.00
C ARG A 180 20.97 2.38 15.87
N LEU A 181 21.21 2.93 14.67
CA LEU A 181 20.42 2.64 13.48
C LEU A 181 20.34 1.13 13.21
N ILE A 182 21.49 0.45 13.22
CA ILE A 182 21.56 -0.99 12.95
C ILE A 182 20.83 -1.78 14.04
N SER A 183 21.04 -1.43 15.32
CA SER A 183 20.38 -2.10 16.44
C SER A 183 18.85 -2.00 16.37
N PHE A 184 18.31 -0.81 16.12
CA PHE A 184 16.86 -0.63 15.99
C PHE A 184 16.29 -1.35 14.75
N ARG A 185 16.98 -1.33 13.60
CA ARG A 185 16.55 -2.09 12.41
C ARG A 185 16.54 -3.60 12.66
N ARG A 186 17.54 -4.11 13.38
CA ARG A 186 17.60 -5.53 13.76
C ARG A 186 16.46 -5.91 14.69
N ALA A 187 16.19 -5.10 15.72
CA ALA A 187 15.06 -5.29 16.62
C ALA A 187 13.72 -5.29 15.85
N ALA A 188 13.48 -4.29 15.01
CA ALA A 188 12.29 -4.25 14.15
C ALA A 188 12.17 -5.50 13.24
N SER A 189 13.28 -5.91 12.62
CA SER A 189 13.31 -7.11 11.78
C SER A 189 12.99 -8.40 12.52
N VAL A 190 13.39 -8.53 13.79
CA VAL A 190 13.02 -9.67 14.65
C VAL A 190 11.51 -9.66 14.91
N LEU A 191 10.93 -8.49 15.23
CA LEU A 191 9.49 -8.36 15.46
C LEU A 191 8.64 -8.67 14.23
N ARG A 192 9.12 -8.33 13.02
CA ARG A 192 8.47 -8.66 11.75
C ARG A 192 8.37 -10.17 11.52
N ALA A 193 9.30 -10.95 12.06
CA ALA A 193 9.37 -12.41 11.88
C ALA A 193 8.60 -13.21 12.94
N LEU A 194 8.07 -12.54 13.97
CA LEU A 194 7.29 -13.23 15.01
C LEU A 194 5.97 -13.80 14.45
N PRO A 195 5.57 -15.01 14.85
CA PRO A 195 4.36 -15.68 14.34
C PRO A 195 3.05 -15.07 14.87
N GLY A 196 3.13 -14.12 15.81
CA GLY A 196 1.97 -13.51 16.44
C GLY A 196 2.28 -12.13 17.01
N PRO A 197 1.24 -11.40 17.46
CA PRO A 197 1.41 -10.11 18.10
C PRO A 197 2.05 -10.26 19.48
N ILE A 198 2.91 -9.32 19.82
CA ILE A 198 3.35 -9.12 21.20
C ILE A 198 2.20 -8.48 21.98
N THR A 199 1.87 -9.07 23.13
CA THR A 199 0.82 -8.59 24.05
C THR A 199 1.36 -8.33 25.45
N ASN A 200 2.58 -8.77 25.75
CA ASN A 200 3.24 -8.54 27.03
C ASN A 200 4.75 -8.37 26.86
N VAL A 201 5.38 -7.70 27.83
CA VAL A 201 6.83 -7.42 27.78
C VAL A 201 7.67 -8.68 27.99
N SER A 202 7.17 -9.70 28.71
CA SER A 202 7.95 -10.91 28.95
C SER A 202 8.21 -11.73 27.67
N GLN A 203 7.38 -11.57 26.62
CA GLN A 203 7.64 -12.12 25.28
C GLN A 203 8.89 -11.56 24.60
N LEU A 204 9.42 -10.43 25.06
CA LEU A 204 10.68 -9.86 24.55
C LEU A 204 11.91 -10.56 25.11
N ARG A 205 11.77 -11.26 26.24
CA ARG A 205 12.89 -11.91 26.92
C ARG A 205 13.46 -13.00 26.02
N GLY A 206 14.77 -12.96 25.80
CA GLY A 206 15.47 -13.93 24.96
C GLY A 206 15.41 -13.65 23.46
N LEU A 207 14.67 -12.62 23.00
CA LEU A 207 14.72 -12.22 21.60
C LEU A 207 16.12 -11.69 21.24
N PRO A 208 16.71 -12.14 20.12
CA PRO A 208 17.98 -11.58 19.68
C PRO A 208 17.81 -10.11 19.32
N CYS A 209 18.90 -9.34 19.47
CA CYS A 209 18.94 -7.92 19.12
C CYS A 209 17.98 -7.01 19.91
N PHE A 210 17.34 -7.51 20.97
CA PHE A 210 16.57 -6.72 21.92
C PHE A 210 17.42 -6.41 23.16
N GLY A 211 17.77 -5.13 23.32
CA GLY A 211 18.35 -4.60 24.55
C GLY A 211 17.32 -3.81 25.37
N ASP A 212 17.78 -3.24 26.49
CA ASP A 212 16.92 -2.49 27.43
C ASP A 212 16.19 -1.33 26.75
N HIS A 213 16.86 -0.61 25.84
CA HIS A 213 16.26 0.53 25.13
C HIS A 213 15.10 0.09 24.23
N SER A 214 15.32 -0.87 23.33
CA SER A 214 14.25 -1.38 22.45
C SER A 214 13.10 -2.00 23.24
N SER A 215 13.41 -2.67 24.36
CA SER A 215 12.41 -3.27 25.25
C SER A 215 11.55 -2.20 25.91
N ARG A 216 12.14 -1.10 26.40
CA ARG A 216 11.41 0.04 26.96
C ARG A 216 10.46 0.67 25.94
N ILE A 217 10.89 0.83 24.68
CA ILE A 217 10.01 1.39 23.62
C ILE A 217 8.78 0.51 23.41
N VAL A 218 8.97 -0.81 23.32
CA VAL A 218 7.83 -1.75 23.16
C VAL A 218 6.94 -1.75 24.40
N GLN A 219 7.51 -1.68 25.60
CA GLN A 219 6.77 -1.59 26.84
C GLN A 219 5.88 -0.34 26.89
N GLU A 220 6.43 0.85 26.59
CA GLU A 220 5.65 2.09 26.55
C GLU A 220 4.47 1.99 25.58
N LEU A 221 4.70 1.40 24.40
CA LEU A 221 3.66 1.20 23.38
C LEU A 221 2.59 0.19 23.82
N LEU A 222 2.96 -0.85 24.58
CA LEU A 222 2.00 -1.81 25.14
C LEU A 222 1.14 -1.18 26.24
N GLU A 223 1.74 -0.36 27.11
CA GLU A 223 1.08 0.21 28.28
C GLU A 223 0.22 1.44 27.93
N HIS A 224 0.72 2.31 27.06
CA HIS A 224 0.13 3.62 26.79
C HIS A 224 -0.34 3.79 25.34
N GLY A 225 -0.03 2.86 24.44
CA GLY A 225 -0.30 2.98 23.02
C GLY A 225 0.64 3.93 22.26
N ILE A 226 1.49 4.67 22.98
CA ILE A 226 2.45 5.65 22.44
C ILE A 226 3.80 5.54 23.15
N SER A 227 4.88 5.92 22.47
CA SER A 227 6.19 6.12 23.10
C SER A 227 6.58 7.59 23.08
N SER A 228 6.88 8.13 24.25
CA SER A 228 7.23 9.55 24.41
C SER A 228 8.48 9.95 23.62
N GLU A 229 9.48 9.06 23.55
CA GLU A 229 10.70 9.29 22.78
C GLU A 229 10.42 9.34 21.28
N VAL A 230 9.59 8.40 20.78
CA VAL A 230 9.23 8.33 19.36
C VAL A 230 8.46 9.58 18.95
N GLU A 231 7.49 10.01 19.75
CA GLU A 231 6.71 11.21 19.46
C GLU A 231 7.58 12.47 19.52
N ARG A 232 8.50 12.58 20.49
CA ARG A 232 9.47 13.69 20.54
C ARG A 232 10.36 13.72 19.28
N VAL A 233 10.81 12.57 18.79
CA VAL A 233 11.59 12.47 17.54
C VAL A 233 10.75 12.95 16.36
N LYS A 234 9.53 12.43 16.19
CA LYS A 234 8.63 12.82 15.09
C LYS A 234 8.31 14.32 15.08
N GLN A 235 8.16 14.91 16.27
CA GLN A 235 7.85 16.33 16.43
C GLN A 235 9.08 17.24 16.34
N SER A 236 10.30 16.69 16.34
CA SER A 236 11.51 17.50 16.26
C SER A 236 11.68 18.07 14.85
N GLU A 237 11.93 19.39 14.78
CA GLU A 237 12.24 20.10 13.53
C GLU A 237 13.39 19.40 12.78
N ARG A 238 14.43 19.01 13.54
CA ARG A 238 15.59 18.27 13.03
C ARG A 238 15.17 17.02 12.25
N TYR A 239 14.35 16.15 12.83
CA TYR A 239 13.94 14.91 12.17
C TYR A 239 13.05 15.19 10.96
N GLN A 240 12.11 16.13 11.08
CA GLN A 240 11.19 16.48 9.99
C GLN A 240 11.94 17.03 8.77
N THR A 241 12.86 17.99 8.97
CA THR A 241 13.66 18.55 7.88
C THR A 241 14.60 17.51 7.28
N MET A 242 15.27 16.69 8.11
CA MET A 242 16.15 15.64 7.60
C MET A 242 15.38 14.61 6.79
N LYS A 243 14.20 14.22 7.24
CA LYS A 243 13.32 13.30 6.51
C LYS A 243 12.88 13.89 5.18
N LEU A 244 12.44 15.14 5.16
CA LEU A 244 12.08 15.86 3.93
C LEU A 244 13.25 15.89 2.94
N PHE A 245 14.42 16.36 3.38
CA PHE A 245 15.58 16.51 2.48
C PHE A 245 16.12 15.17 1.98
N THR A 246 16.13 14.13 2.80
CA THR A 246 16.63 12.80 2.38
C THR A 246 15.65 12.02 1.51
N GLN A 247 14.41 12.48 1.34
CA GLN A 247 13.48 11.97 0.33
C GLN A 247 13.78 12.50 -1.08
N ILE A 248 14.53 13.60 -1.20
CA ILE A 248 14.90 14.19 -2.49
C ILE A 248 15.95 13.30 -3.16
N PHE A 249 15.67 12.85 -4.39
CA PHE A 249 16.64 12.09 -5.19
C PHE A 249 17.96 12.86 -5.33
N GLY A 250 19.09 12.19 -5.08
CA GLY A 250 20.42 12.81 -5.07
C GLY A 250 20.82 13.48 -3.74
N VAL A 251 20.01 13.41 -2.70
CA VAL A 251 20.29 14.00 -1.37
C VAL A 251 20.45 12.91 -0.30
N GLY A 252 21.69 12.68 0.12
CA GLY A 252 22.00 11.81 1.26
C GLY A 252 22.06 12.57 2.59
N VAL A 253 22.19 11.82 3.69
CA VAL A 253 22.25 12.36 5.08
C VAL A 253 23.25 13.50 5.22
N LYS A 254 24.46 13.39 4.66
CA LYS A 254 25.48 14.45 4.77
C LYS A 254 25.05 15.77 4.13
N THR A 255 24.40 15.69 2.97
CA THR A 255 23.91 16.88 2.25
C THR A 255 22.74 17.50 2.99
N ALA A 256 21.76 16.69 3.40
CA ALA A 256 20.62 17.14 4.19
C ALA A 256 21.06 17.80 5.51
N ASP A 257 22.04 17.21 6.18
CA ASP A 257 22.61 17.71 7.43
C ASP A 257 23.36 19.03 7.25
N LYS A 258 24.11 19.18 6.15
CA LYS A 258 24.69 20.46 5.76
C LYS A 258 23.61 21.53 5.55
N TRP A 259 22.57 21.24 4.77
CA TRP A 259 21.47 22.17 4.52
C TRP A 259 20.72 22.56 5.79
N TYR A 260 20.49 21.61 6.69
CA TYR A 260 19.88 21.89 7.98
C TYR A 260 20.73 22.85 8.82
N ARG A 261 22.07 22.66 8.88
CA ARG A 261 22.98 23.59 9.59
C ARG A 261 23.06 24.97 8.96
N GLU A 262 22.81 25.08 7.65
CA GLU A 262 22.71 26.35 6.94
C GLU A 262 21.35 27.06 7.17
N GLY A 263 20.47 26.47 7.97
CA GLY A 263 19.18 27.06 8.34
C GLY A 263 18.02 26.69 7.42
N LEU A 264 18.22 25.82 6.43
CA LEU A 264 17.15 25.42 5.51
C LEU A 264 16.21 24.41 6.14
N ARG A 265 14.92 24.53 5.83
CA ARG A 265 13.84 23.71 6.39
C ARG A 265 12.87 23.19 5.34
N THR A 266 12.70 23.87 4.21
CA THR A 266 11.68 23.54 3.20
C THR A 266 12.27 23.30 1.81
N LEU A 267 11.45 22.84 0.86
CA LEU A 267 11.88 22.66 -0.53
C LEU A 267 12.13 23.99 -1.24
N GLU A 268 11.37 25.03 -0.88
CA GLU A 268 11.50 26.39 -1.42
C GLU A 268 12.85 27.00 -1.06
N ASP A 269 13.36 26.71 0.14
CA ASP A 269 14.70 27.12 0.57
C ASP A 269 15.83 26.59 -0.34
N LEU A 270 15.56 25.49 -1.06
CA LEU A 270 16.51 24.85 -1.97
C LEU A 270 16.48 25.45 -3.37
N GLN A 271 15.40 26.15 -3.75
CA GLN A 271 15.20 26.72 -5.10
C GLN A 271 15.88 28.10 -5.29
N GLY A 272 16.61 28.61 -4.29
CA GLY A 272 17.34 29.88 -4.37
C GLY A 272 18.49 29.85 -5.37
N GLN A 273 18.60 30.91 -6.20
CA GLN A 273 19.52 31.04 -7.34
C GLN A 273 21.03 30.90 -7.02
N THR A 274 21.43 30.95 -5.75
CA THR A 274 22.84 30.91 -5.32
C THR A 274 23.36 29.50 -4.99
N ARG A 275 22.51 28.47 -4.95
CA ARG A 275 22.93 27.10 -4.58
C ARG A 275 23.35 26.30 -5.80
N LYS A 276 24.58 25.76 -5.75
CA LYS A 276 25.07 24.77 -6.72
C LYS A 276 24.53 23.39 -6.37
N LEU A 277 23.41 23.03 -6.99
CA LEU A 277 22.86 21.67 -6.97
C LEU A 277 23.55 20.83 -8.05
N ASN A 278 23.64 19.52 -7.85
CA ASN A 278 24.05 18.61 -8.92
C ASN A 278 22.85 18.15 -9.76
N ARG A 279 23.09 17.57 -10.96
CA ARG A 279 22.03 17.13 -11.88
C ARG A 279 20.99 16.21 -11.21
N GLN A 280 21.41 15.32 -10.30
CA GLN A 280 20.48 14.44 -9.59
C GLN A 280 19.58 15.21 -8.62
N GLN A 281 20.15 16.17 -7.88
CA GLN A 281 19.41 17.02 -6.94
C GLN A 281 18.43 17.94 -7.67
N GLU A 282 18.85 18.53 -8.80
CA GLU A 282 17.96 19.33 -9.64
C GLU A 282 16.78 18.51 -10.15
N ALA A 283 17.03 17.30 -10.66
CA ALA A 283 15.96 16.39 -11.08
C ALA A 283 15.08 15.97 -9.89
N GLY A 284 15.68 15.66 -8.74
CA GLY A 284 14.97 15.25 -7.53
C GLY A 284 14.06 16.33 -6.96
N ILE A 285 14.46 17.60 -7.04
CA ILE A 285 13.61 18.74 -6.66
C ILE A 285 12.53 18.97 -7.72
N ARG A 286 12.89 18.98 -9.00
CA ARG A 286 11.95 19.21 -10.11
C ARG A 286 10.80 18.20 -10.13
N HIS A 287 11.09 16.94 -9.86
CA HIS A 287 10.14 15.83 -9.91
C HIS A 287 9.76 15.32 -8.51
N PHE A 288 9.92 16.15 -7.47
CA PHE A 288 9.74 15.70 -6.08
C PHE A 288 8.34 15.12 -5.83
N GLU A 289 7.28 15.76 -6.33
CA GLU A 289 5.90 15.30 -6.13
C GLU A 289 5.64 13.93 -6.77
N ASP A 290 6.08 13.74 -8.01
CA ASP A 290 5.94 12.48 -8.74
C ASP A 290 6.76 11.37 -8.08
N LEU A 291 8.02 11.65 -7.73
CA LEU A 291 8.92 10.68 -7.08
C LEU A 291 8.52 10.35 -5.64
N SER A 292 7.75 11.23 -4.98
CA SER A 292 7.17 10.96 -3.66
C SER A 292 5.91 10.11 -3.74
N SER A 293 5.25 10.07 -4.90
CA SER A 293 4.09 9.24 -5.14
C SER A 293 4.49 7.77 -5.27
N SER A 294 3.70 6.87 -4.67
CA SER A 294 4.02 5.45 -4.72
C SER A 294 3.78 4.88 -6.12
N VAL A 295 4.77 4.18 -6.66
CA VAL A 295 4.64 3.38 -7.88
C VAL A 295 3.83 2.13 -7.56
N TRP A 296 2.77 1.88 -8.31
CA TRP A 296 1.92 0.72 -8.19
C TRP A 296 2.40 -0.44 -9.06
N ARG A 297 2.00 -1.66 -8.69
CA ARG A 297 2.36 -2.86 -9.45
C ARG A 297 2.06 -2.78 -10.95
N HIS A 298 0.91 -2.21 -11.32
CA HIS A 298 0.54 -2.08 -12.73
C HIS A 298 1.43 -1.08 -13.49
N GLU A 299 1.94 -0.05 -12.82
CA GLU A 299 2.92 0.89 -13.38
C GLU A 299 4.29 0.19 -13.52
N ALA A 300 4.70 -0.57 -12.51
CA ALA A 300 5.92 -1.39 -12.60
C ALA A 300 5.87 -2.41 -13.76
N ASP A 301 4.72 -3.07 -13.97
CA ASP A 301 4.51 -3.99 -15.09
C ASP A 301 4.50 -3.26 -16.45
N ALA A 302 4.09 -1.99 -16.50
CA ALA A 302 4.14 -1.17 -17.70
C ALA A 302 5.58 -0.72 -18.01
N ILE A 303 6.31 -0.27 -16.99
CA ILE A 303 7.74 0.10 -17.08
C ILE A 303 8.56 -1.12 -17.53
N GLN A 304 8.28 -2.31 -16.98
CA GLN A 304 8.97 -3.54 -17.38
C GLN A 304 8.87 -3.80 -18.87
N ARG A 305 7.69 -3.61 -19.48
CA ARG A 305 7.51 -3.81 -20.94
C ARG A 305 8.34 -2.84 -21.76
N VAL A 306 8.41 -1.58 -21.36
CA VAL A 306 9.24 -0.56 -22.02
C VAL A 306 10.72 -0.93 -21.95
N VAL A 307 11.18 -1.39 -20.77
CA VAL A 307 12.57 -1.81 -20.57
C VAL A 307 12.88 -3.08 -21.35
N GLU A 308 11.99 -4.09 -21.33
CA GLU A 308 12.13 -5.33 -22.10
C GLU A 308 12.25 -5.07 -23.61
N GLU A 309 11.40 -4.20 -24.14
CA GLU A 309 11.43 -3.82 -25.56
C GLU A 309 12.75 -3.12 -25.93
N ALA A 310 13.18 -2.15 -25.13
CA ALA A 310 14.45 -1.43 -25.37
C ALA A 310 15.66 -2.37 -25.26
N VAL A 311 15.70 -3.26 -24.26
CA VAL A 311 16.76 -4.25 -24.09
C VAL A 311 16.80 -5.22 -25.27
N TRP A 312 15.66 -5.72 -25.72
CA TRP A 312 15.58 -6.65 -26.83
C TRP A 312 16.06 -6.01 -28.15
N GLN A 313 15.75 -4.73 -28.39
CA GLN A 313 16.23 -3.99 -29.57
C GLN A 313 17.75 -3.84 -29.57
N VAL A 314 18.36 -3.60 -28.39
CA VAL A 314 19.81 -3.39 -28.28
C VAL A 314 20.58 -4.72 -28.29
N LEU A 315 20.07 -5.75 -27.61
CA LEU A 315 20.71 -7.06 -27.50
C LEU A 315 19.64 -8.18 -27.50
N PRO A 316 19.28 -8.70 -28.69
CA PRO A 316 18.40 -9.86 -28.80
C PRO A 316 18.96 -11.06 -28.01
N GLY A 317 18.10 -11.68 -27.21
CA GLY A 317 18.49 -12.80 -26.34
C GLY A 317 18.85 -12.40 -24.90
N ALA A 318 18.97 -11.10 -24.61
CA ALA A 318 19.06 -10.62 -23.23
C ALA A 318 17.71 -10.80 -22.50
N SER A 319 17.79 -10.95 -21.18
CA SER A 319 16.64 -11.12 -20.29
C SER A 319 16.55 -9.97 -19.29
N VAL A 320 15.33 -9.56 -18.98
CA VAL A 320 15.02 -8.55 -17.96
C VAL A 320 14.20 -9.23 -16.86
N THR A 321 14.61 -9.05 -15.61
CA THR A 321 13.91 -9.61 -14.45
C THR A 321 13.56 -8.51 -13.48
N LEU A 322 12.28 -8.39 -13.13
CA LEU A 322 11.82 -7.51 -12.05
C LEU A 322 12.40 -7.98 -10.70
N THR A 323 13.06 -7.07 -9.99
CA THR A 323 13.70 -7.33 -8.70
C THR A 323 13.10 -6.46 -7.59
N GLY A 324 13.90 -6.00 -6.62
CA GLY A 324 13.44 -5.01 -5.65
C GLY A 324 12.29 -5.43 -4.74
N GLY A 325 11.53 -4.44 -4.31
CA GLY A 325 10.34 -4.62 -3.48
C GLY A 325 9.22 -5.40 -4.17
N PHE A 326 9.01 -5.18 -5.48
CA PHE A 326 7.98 -5.86 -6.25
C PHE A 326 8.22 -7.36 -6.38
N ARG A 327 9.48 -7.80 -6.56
CA ARG A 327 9.84 -9.24 -6.53
C ARG A 327 9.54 -9.89 -5.17
N ARG A 328 9.56 -9.12 -4.09
CA ARG A 328 9.17 -9.58 -2.73
C ARG A 328 7.65 -9.51 -2.48
N GLY A 329 6.85 -9.18 -3.49
CA GLY A 329 5.40 -9.15 -3.42
C GLY A 329 4.78 -7.83 -2.95
N LYS A 330 5.56 -6.73 -2.85
CA LYS A 330 4.97 -5.41 -2.58
C LYS A 330 4.03 -5.01 -3.73
N LEU A 331 2.87 -4.44 -3.38
CA LEU A 331 1.93 -3.87 -4.35
C LEU A 331 2.28 -2.44 -4.75
N GLN A 332 3.07 -1.77 -3.92
CA GLN A 332 3.52 -0.39 -4.11
C GLN A 332 4.99 -0.22 -3.66
N GLY A 333 5.72 0.67 -4.32
CA GLY A 333 7.15 0.94 -4.10
C GLY A 333 7.53 2.40 -4.41
N HIS A 334 8.80 2.75 -4.19
CA HIS A 334 9.34 4.07 -4.55
C HIS A 334 9.98 4.06 -5.95
N ASP A 335 10.47 2.89 -6.37
CA ASP A 335 11.21 2.66 -7.60
C ASP A 335 10.91 1.25 -8.14
N VAL A 336 11.34 1.01 -9.38
CA VAL A 336 11.22 -0.29 -10.06
C VAL A 336 12.62 -0.77 -10.42
N ASP A 337 13.05 -1.86 -9.78
CA ASP A 337 14.39 -2.41 -9.96
C ASP A 337 14.39 -3.53 -11.00
N PHE A 338 15.31 -3.48 -11.97
CA PHE A 338 15.50 -4.54 -12.96
C PHE A 338 16.91 -5.12 -12.92
N LEU A 339 17.00 -6.45 -13.04
CA LEU A 339 18.23 -7.16 -13.36
C LEU A 339 18.21 -7.51 -14.85
N ILE A 340 19.28 -7.14 -15.56
CA ILE A 340 19.44 -7.42 -16.99
C ILE A 340 20.67 -8.30 -17.18
N THR A 341 20.55 -9.38 -17.94
CA THR A 341 21.65 -10.32 -18.20
C THR A 341 21.48 -11.01 -19.54
N HIS A 342 22.54 -11.67 -20.02
CA HIS A 342 22.56 -12.44 -21.25
C HIS A 342 23.08 -13.87 -20.96
N PRO A 343 22.55 -14.93 -21.61
CA PRO A 343 22.97 -16.31 -21.35
C PRO A 343 24.42 -16.61 -21.76
N VAL A 344 24.99 -15.80 -22.64
CA VAL A 344 26.40 -15.88 -23.06
C VAL A 344 27.17 -14.76 -22.37
N GLU A 345 28.12 -15.14 -21.51
CA GLU A 345 28.96 -14.22 -20.73
C GLU A 345 29.69 -13.22 -21.63
N GLY A 346 29.71 -11.95 -21.21
CA GLY A 346 30.40 -10.86 -21.90
C GLY A 346 29.57 -10.16 -22.96
N GLN A 347 28.43 -10.72 -23.40
CA GLN A 347 27.54 -10.05 -24.36
C GLN A 347 26.79 -8.86 -23.74
N GLU A 348 26.55 -8.89 -22.43
CA GLU A 348 25.95 -7.80 -21.68
C GLU A 348 26.88 -6.57 -21.50
N ALA A 349 28.17 -6.70 -21.87
CA ALA A 349 29.15 -5.63 -21.71
C ALA A 349 28.73 -4.37 -22.50
N GLY A 350 28.59 -3.26 -21.79
CA GLY A 350 28.16 -1.99 -22.38
C GLY A 350 26.69 -1.92 -22.79
N LEU A 351 25.85 -2.86 -22.34
CA LEU A 351 24.41 -2.87 -22.64
C LEU A 351 23.68 -1.65 -22.04
N ILE A 352 23.92 -1.34 -20.77
CA ILE A 352 23.16 -0.29 -20.05
C ILE A 352 23.26 1.08 -20.73
N PRO A 353 24.45 1.61 -21.09
CA PRO A 353 24.53 2.90 -21.80
C PRO A 353 23.77 2.92 -23.13
N LYS A 354 23.78 1.81 -23.88
CA LYS A 354 23.05 1.69 -25.16
C LYS A 354 21.53 1.69 -24.96
N VAL A 355 21.05 0.95 -23.96
CA VAL A 355 19.63 0.92 -23.59
C VAL A 355 19.16 2.29 -23.11
N MET A 356 19.96 2.97 -22.28
CA MET A 356 19.67 4.34 -21.84
C MET A 356 19.59 5.31 -23.01
N GLY A 357 20.58 5.30 -23.92
CA GLY A 357 20.55 6.16 -25.10
C GLY A 357 19.35 5.89 -26.01
N LEU A 358 18.93 4.62 -26.16
CA LEU A 358 17.72 4.27 -26.89
C LEU A 358 16.47 4.86 -26.21
N LEU A 359 16.32 4.69 -24.90
CA LEU A 359 15.17 5.20 -24.15
C LEU A 359 15.08 6.74 -24.17
N GLU A 360 16.22 7.42 -24.04
CA GLU A 360 16.33 8.88 -24.15
C GLU A 360 15.95 9.37 -25.56
N SER A 361 16.44 8.69 -26.61
CA SER A 361 16.08 9.02 -27.99
C SER A 361 14.58 8.81 -28.30
N GLN A 362 13.98 7.74 -27.77
CA GLN A 362 12.54 7.49 -27.89
C GLN A 362 11.72 8.56 -27.16
N HIS A 363 12.22 9.08 -26.03
CA HIS A 363 11.59 10.20 -25.34
C HIS A 363 11.62 11.46 -26.20
N PHE A 364 12.78 11.78 -26.78
CA PHE A 364 12.94 12.90 -27.71
C PHE A 364 11.96 12.81 -28.89
N GLU A 365 11.90 11.65 -29.56
CA GLU A 365 10.95 11.45 -30.66
C GLU A 365 9.50 11.60 -30.21
N ARG A 366 9.14 11.09 -29.03
CA ARG A 366 7.79 11.21 -28.48
C ARG A 366 7.42 12.66 -28.21
N GLU A 367 8.33 13.44 -27.63
CA GLU A 367 8.13 14.87 -27.40
C GLU A 367 8.08 15.66 -28.71
N LEU A 368 8.92 15.32 -29.69
CA LEU A 368 8.89 15.95 -31.02
C LEU A 368 7.54 15.70 -31.72
N ARG A 369 7.01 14.47 -31.64
CA ARG A 369 5.66 14.14 -32.17
C ARG A 369 4.55 14.83 -31.38
N ARG A 370 4.67 14.93 -30.05
CA ARG A 370 3.73 15.65 -29.19
C ARG A 370 3.70 17.13 -29.53
N PHE A 371 4.86 17.76 -29.65
CA PHE A 371 5.02 19.17 -30.07
C PHE A 371 4.46 19.40 -31.48
N SER A 372 4.83 18.55 -32.44
CA SER A 372 4.30 18.61 -33.81
C SER A 372 2.77 18.63 -33.83
N ARG A 373 2.13 17.78 -33.02
CA ARG A 373 0.67 17.73 -32.92
C ARG A 373 0.07 18.90 -32.15
N ALA A 374 0.60 19.22 -30.97
CA ALA A 374 0.01 20.19 -30.05
C ALA A 374 0.25 21.64 -30.47
N GLU A 375 1.47 21.96 -30.89
CA GLU A 375 1.90 23.34 -31.17
C GLU A 375 1.87 23.70 -32.65
N LYS A 376 2.04 22.70 -33.53
CA LYS A 376 2.08 22.92 -35.00
C LYS A 376 0.90 22.34 -35.74
N GLN A 377 0.01 21.61 -35.06
CA GLN A 377 -1.15 20.93 -35.67
C GLN A 377 -0.76 20.01 -36.82
N MET A 378 0.47 19.49 -36.80
CA MET A 378 1.02 18.58 -37.79
C MET A 378 1.12 17.16 -37.22
N LEU A 379 1.16 16.17 -38.11
CA LEU A 379 1.31 14.77 -37.75
C LEU A 379 2.70 14.30 -38.19
N LEU A 380 3.61 14.19 -37.22
CA LEU A 380 4.92 13.57 -37.41
C LEU A 380 4.87 12.08 -37.06
N ASN A 381 5.39 11.24 -37.96
CA ASN A 381 5.63 9.82 -37.72
C ASN A 381 6.87 9.36 -38.51
N SER A 382 7.19 8.06 -38.48
CA SER A 382 8.37 7.49 -39.16
C SER A 382 8.33 7.56 -40.70
N HIS A 383 7.20 7.91 -41.31
CA HIS A 383 7.02 8.00 -42.76
C HIS A 383 7.03 9.45 -43.26
N GLY A 384 7.02 10.44 -42.37
CA GLY A 384 7.09 11.85 -42.73
C GLY A 384 6.28 12.77 -41.83
N LEU A 385 6.18 14.04 -42.25
CA LEU A 385 5.46 15.12 -41.59
C LEU A 385 4.27 15.55 -42.45
N TYR A 386 3.07 15.49 -41.91
CA TYR A 386 1.83 15.80 -42.62
C TYR A 386 1.08 16.97 -41.99
N HIS A 387 0.54 17.87 -42.80
CA HIS A 387 -0.29 19.00 -42.36
C HIS A 387 -1.77 18.72 -42.67
N PRO A 388 -2.60 18.33 -41.69
CA PRO A 388 -3.99 17.92 -41.91
C PRO A 388 -4.88 18.97 -42.55
N GLU A 389 -4.75 20.24 -42.15
CA GLU A 389 -5.56 21.33 -42.70
C GLU A 389 -5.26 21.60 -44.18
N LYS A 390 -3.97 21.62 -44.55
CA LYS A 390 -3.52 21.82 -45.93
C LYS A 390 -3.61 20.55 -46.78
N LYS A 391 -3.83 19.40 -46.13
CA LYS A 391 -3.87 18.06 -46.73
C LYS A 391 -2.61 17.72 -47.54
N GLU A 392 -1.46 18.15 -47.07
CA GLU A 392 -0.18 17.96 -47.75
C GLU A 392 0.85 17.30 -46.85
N SER A 393 1.71 16.48 -47.46
CA SER A 393 2.93 16.01 -46.83
C SER A 393 4.03 17.03 -47.05
N LEU A 394 4.71 17.44 -45.99
CA LEU A 394 5.83 18.36 -46.06
C LEU A 394 7.08 17.56 -46.46
N PRO A 395 7.73 17.89 -47.59
CA PRO A 395 8.94 17.20 -48.01
C PRO A 395 10.08 17.53 -47.06
N ALA A 396 10.85 16.50 -46.70
CA ALA A 396 12.08 16.61 -45.92
C ALA A 396 13.12 15.69 -46.55
N ALA A 397 14.28 16.24 -46.92
CA ALA A 397 15.43 15.51 -47.41
C ALA A 397 16.43 15.20 -46.30
N SER A 398 16.38 15.95 -45.20
CA SER A 398 17.14 15.70 -43.97
C SER A 398 16.29 15.90 -42.71
N GLU A 399 16.87 15.58 -41.56
CA GLU A 399 16.23 15.87 -40.27
C GLU A 399 16.15 17.38 -40.02
N GLU A 400 17.12 18.19 -40.46
CA GLU A 400 17.07 19.67 -40.30
C GLU A 400 15.81 20.27 -40.94
N ASP A 401 15.36 19.72 -42.06
CA ASP A 401 14.12 20.15 -42.72
C ASP A 401 12.90 19.94 -41.82
N ILE A 402 12.84 18.80 -41.11
CA ILE A 402 11.75 18.50 -40.17
C ILE A 402 11.75 19.52 -39.03
N PHE A 403 12.90 19.84 -38.45
CA PHE A 403 13.00 20.85 -37.39
C PHE A 403 12.59 22.23 -37.90
N THR A 404 12.99 22.58 -39.12
CA THR A 404 12.64 23.86 -39.76
C THR A 404 11.15 23.97 -40.01
N HIS A 405 10.49 22.92 -40.54
CA HIS A 405 9.03 22.87 -40.71
C HIS A 405 8.29 23.00 -39.38
N LEU A 406 8.84 22.43 -38.30
CA LEU A 406 8.31 22.56 -36.95
C LEU A 406 8.66 23.91 -36.29
N GLY A 407 9.51 24.74 -36.90
CA GLY A 407 9.99 25.99 -36.31
C GLY A 407 10.78 25.79 -35.02
N LEU A 408 11.59 24.73 -34.98
CA LEU A 408 12.49 24.39 -33.88
C LEU A 408 13.94 24.61 -34.32
N GLU A 409 14.81 24.97 -33.38
CA GLU A 409 16.25 24.90 -33.60
C GLU A 409 16.68 23.44 -33.76
N TYR A 410 17.56 23.17 -34.73
CA TYR A 410 18.04 21.81 -34.98
C TYR A 410 18.88 21.31 -33.82
N ILE A 411 18.55 20.12 -33.32
CA ILE A 411 19.30 19.42 -32.28
C ILE A 411 19.97 18.21 -32.94
N ALA A 412 21.30 18.15 -32.90
CA ALA A 412 22.06 17.03 -33.50
C ALA A 412 21.79 15.71 -32.75
N PRO A 413 21.88 14.53 -33.40
CA PRO A 413 21.59 13.24 -32.76
C PRO A 413 22.30 13.01 -31.41
N GLU A 414 23.54 13.47 -31.27
CA GLU A 414 24.34 13.34 -30.05
C GLU A 414 23.79 14.18 -28.88
N GLN A 415 22.90 15.12 -29.18
CA GLN A 415 22.25 16.04 -28.23
C GLN A 415 20.77 15.66 -27.95
N ARG A 416 20.25 14.59 -28.56
CA ARG A 416 18.85 14.11 -28.39
C ARG A 416 18.69 13.08 -27.26
N ASN A 417 19.67 12.99 -26.38
CA ASN A 417 19.70 12.11 -25.21
C ASN A 417 18.89 12.70 -24.04
N ALA A 418 17.63 13.07 -24.34
CA ALA A 418 16.73 13.79 -23.44
C ALA A 418 16.11 12.91 -22.35
#